data_AF-H5UX68-F1
#
_entry.id   AF-H5UX68-F1
#
_cell.length_a   1.000
_cell.length_b   1.000
_cell.length_c   1.000
_cell.angle_alpha   90.00
_cell.angle_beta   90.00
_cell.angle_gamma   90.00
#
_symmetry.space_group_name_H-M   'P 1'
#
loop_
_entity.id
_entity.type
_entity.pdbx_description
1 polymer ?
#
loop_
_entity_poly.entity_id
_entity_poly.type
_entity_poly.pdbx_seq_one_letter_code
_entity_poly.pdbx_strand_id
1 'polypeptide(L)'
;MRLLALTLMMPCALVLSACTTDTTPAFKDIGSRSGPCVEGGPDSVAQKFYDYRIANPSQGVTNLSALRPYLSDSLYASLQKSANNSANNSFLRSDIFSSRTVAPTQANVSSASTIPNTEARNIPLRVALNQGSQQWQDEVLMIREGRCWALDDVRYLGGSVHAPSGTLRQSIEDDRHS
;
A
#
# COMPACT_ATOMS: atom_id res chain seq x y z
N MET A 1 -3.01 -83.87 -13.59
CA MET A 1 -4.29 -83.15 -13.75
C MET A 1 -3.99 -81.66 -13.69
N ARG A 2 -4.50 -80.90 -14.66
CA ARG A 2 -4.42 -79.44 -14.77
C ARG A 2 -5.26 -78.76 -13.69
N LEU A 3 -4.87 -77.53 -13.32
CA LEU A 3 -5.67 -76.36 -12.89
C LEU A 3 -4.62 -75.31 -12.46
N LEU A 4 -4.17 -74.36 -13.28
CA LEU A 4 -4.83 -73.15 -13.80
C LEU A 4 -5.47 -72.29 -12.69
N ALA A 5 -4.67 -71.38 -12.12
CA ALA A 5 -5.18 -70.21 -11.41
C ALA A 5 -4.15 -69.08 -11.54
N LEU A 6 -4.44 -68.17 -12.47
CA LEU A 6 -3.73 -66.92 -12.71
C LEU A 6 -4.37 -65.87 -11.80
N THR A 7 -3.69 -65.40 -10.76
CA THR A 7 -4.18 -64.30 -9.91
C THR A 7 -3.30 -63.07 -10.08
N LEU A 8 -3.80 -62.14 -10.90
CA LEU A 8 -3.27 -60.81 -11.12
C LEU A 8 -3.71 -59.92 -9.94
N MET A 9 -2.81 -59.62 -9.00
CA MET A 9 -3.10 -58.68 -7.90
C MET A 9 -2.55 -57.30 -8.28
N MET A 10 -3.47 -56.39 -8.55
CA MET A 10 -3.25 -54.99 -8.87
C MET A 10 -3.04 -54.19 -7.58
N PRO A 11 -1.94 -53.43 -7.40
CA PRO A 11 -1.79 -52.59 -6.22
C PRO A 11 -2.69 -51.34 -6.33
N CYS A 12 -3.64 -51.23 -5.40
CA CYS A 12 -4.44 -50.02 -5.16
C CYS A 12 -3.53 -48.81 -4.90
N ALA A 13 -3.64 -47.79 -5.75
CA ALA A 13 -3.11 -46.47 -5.47
C ALA A 13 -3.94 -45.84 -4.33
N LEU A 14 -3.29 -45.61 -3.18
CA LEU A 14 -3.85 -44.81 -2.09
C LEU A 14 -3.86 -43.34 -2.53
N VAL A 15 -5.01 -42.86 -2.97
CA VAL A 15 -5.21 -41.43 -3.23
C VAL A 15 -5.38 -40.78 -1.85
N LEU A 16 -4.34 -40.09 -1.36
CA LEU A 16 -4.49 -39.24 -0.18
C LEU A 16 -5.45 -38.11 -0.53
N SER A 17 -6.71 -38.21 -0.10
CA SER A 17 -7.61 -37.06 -0.05
C SER A 17 -7.08 -36.12 1.02
N ALA A 18 -6.31 -35.11 0.61
CA ALA A 18 -6.00 -33.99 1.48
C ALA A 18 -7.33 -33.28 1.81
N CYS A 19 -7.85 -33.53 3.02
CA CYS A 19 -8.92 -32.73 3.58
C CYS A 19 -8.36 -31.32 3.77
N THR A 20 -8.71 -30.41 2.87
CA THR A 20 -8.59 -28.97 3.14
C THR A 20 -9.58 -28.68 4.26
N THR A 21 -9.09 -28.64 5.50
CA THR A 21 -9.80 -27.97 6.57
C THR A 21 -9.97 -26.53 6.12
N ASP A 22 -11.17 -26.18 5.67
CA ASP A 22 -11.60 -24.80 5.50
C ASP A 22 -11.47 -24.13 6.87
N THR A 23 -10.31 -23.51 7.10
CA THR A 23 -10.12 -22.60 8.21
C THR A 23 -10.99 -21.40 7.90
N THR A 24 -12.15 -21.35 8.51
CA THR A 24 -12.98 -20.16 8.58
C THR A 24 -12.09 -18.99 8.99
N PRO A 25 -11.88 -17.97 8.15
CA PRO A 25 -11.09 -16.82 8.55
C PRO A 25 -11.82 -16.15 9.72
N ALA A 26 -11.14 -16.03 10.87
CA ALA A 26 -11.65 -15.39 12.08
C ALA A 26 -11.85 -13.87 11.94
N PHE A 27 -11.87 -13.35 10.71
CA PHE A 27 -11.99 -11.93 10.43
C PHE A 27 -13.35 -11.62 9.82
N LYS A 28 -14.18 -10.97 10.63
CA LYS A 28 -15.43 -10.35 10.24
C LYS A 28 -15.13 -9.06 9.46
N ASP A 29 -15.29 -9.12 8.14
CA ASP A 29 -15.33 -8.00 7.19
C ASP A 29 -14.32 -6.86 7.47
N ILE A 30 -13.07 -7.17 7.19
CA ILE A 30 -12.03 -6.20 6.82
C ILE A 30 -12.18 -6.05 5.31
N GLY A 31 -12.65 -4.89 4.83
CA GLY A 31 -13.17 -4.69 3.46
C GLY A 31 -12.38 -5.34 2.32
N SER A 32 -13.04 -5.59 1.20
CA SER A 32 -12.44 -6.27 0.05
C SER A 32 -11.32 -5.44 -0.57
N ARG A 33 -10.12 -6.02 -0.71
CA ARG A 33 -9.05 -5.48 -1.55
C ARG A 33 -9.17 -6.03 -2.96
N SER A 34 -9.18 -5.13 -3.94
CA SER A 34 -9.22 -5.48 -5.37
C SER A 34 -7.83 -5.53 -6.04
N GLY A 35 -6.83 -4.89 -5.44
CA GLY A 35 -5.48 -4.77 -6.00
C GLY A 35 -4.43 -5.73 -5.43
N PRO A 36 -3.27 -5.88 -6.11
CA PRO A 36 -2.11 -6.59 -5.56
C PRO A 36 -1.67 -5.93 -4.26
N CYS A 37 -1.01 -6.65 -3.35
CA CYS A 37 -0.57 -6.06 -2.09
C CYS A 37 0.82 -6.55 -1.69
N VAL A 38 1.48 -5.73 -0.88
CA VAL A 38 2.81 -6.03 -0.36
C VAL A 38 2.68 -6.65 1.02
N GLU A 39 3.35 -7.78 1.24
CA GLU A 39 3.40 -8.43 2.54
C GLU A 39 4.18 -7.60 3.56
N GLY A 40 3.66 -7.55 4.79
CA GLY A 40 4.29 -6.87 5.92
C GLY A 40 3.31 -6.14 6.83
N GLY A 41 3.83 -5.63 7.95
CA GLY A 41 3.13 -4.69 8.81
C GLY A 41 3.01 -3.30 8.16
N PRO A 42 2.24 -2.38 8.77
CA PRO A 42 1.98 -1.05 8.23
C PRO A 42 3.27 -0.23 8.01
N ASP A 43 4.21 -0.29 8.96
CA ASP A 43 5.50 0.38 8.89
C ASP A 43 6.41 -0.22 7.82
N SER A 44 6.47 -1.55 7.71
CA SER A 44 7.21 -2.23 6.65
C SER A 44 6.69 -1.89 5.24
N VAL A 45 5.36 -1.88 5.06
CA VAL A 45 4.74 -1.54 3.77
C VAL A 45 4.99 -0.06 3.43
N ALA A 46 4.83 0.84 4.40
CA ALA A 46 5.13 2.26 4.21
C ALA A 46 6.60 2.50 3.88
N GLN A 47 7.53 1.81 4.53
CA GLN A 47 8.97 1.93 4.23
C GLN A 47 9.25 1.48 2.79
N LYS A 48 8.74 0.31 2.38
CA LYS A 48 8.90 -0.19 1.00
C LYS A 48 8.31 0.76 -0.04
N PHE A 49 7.20 1.43 0.28
CA PHE A 49 6.63 2.47 -0.58
C PHE A 49 7.62 3.62 -0.82
N TYR A 50 8.18 4.19 0.25
CA TYR A 50 9.15 5.29 0.11
C TYR A 50 10.45 4.82 -0.53
N ASP A 51 10.96 3.65 -0.19
CA ASP A 51 12.15 3.07 -0.82
C ASP A 51 11.95 2.91 -2.33
N TYR A 52 10.78 2.42 -2.75
CA TYR A 52 10.42 2.31 -4.16
C TYR A 52 10.42 3.67 -4.85
N ARG A 53 9.82 4.70 -4.22
CA ARG A 53 9.76 6.06 -4.78
C ARG A 53 11.14 6.70 -4.91
N ILE A 54 12.02 6.48 -3.93
CA ILE A 54 13.40 6.98 -3.96
C ILE A 54 14.19 6.29 -5.06
N ALA A 55 14.03 4.96 -5.20
CA ALA A 55 14.69 4.18 -6.25
C ALA A 55 14.12 4.46 -7.65
N ASN A 56 12.86 4.88 -7.75
CA ASN A 56 12.17 5.18 -9.00
C ASN A 56 11.56 6.59 -8.96
N PRO A 57 12.39 7.65 -9.04
CA PRO A 57 11.90 9.01 -8.95
C PRO A 57 10.88 9.30 -10.05
N SER A 58 9.67 9.66 -9.63
CA SER A 58 8.59 10.10 -10.52
C SER A 58 7.90 11.31 -9.93
N GLN A 59 7.57 12.28 -10.78
CA GLN A 59 6.83 13.46 -10.37
C GLN A 59 5.33 13.24 -10.54
N GLY A 60 4.56 13.69 -9.55
CA GLY A 60 3.12 13.72 -9.62
C GLY A 60 2.48 12.36 -9.82
N VAL A 61 1.50 12.34 -10.72
CA VAL A 61 0.66 11.18 -11.04
C VAL A 61 1.14 10.35 -12.24
N THR A 62 2.38 10.57 -12.71
CA THR A 62 2.87 9.99 -13.98
C THR A 62 3.17 8.49 -13.96
N ASN A 63 3.23 7.85 -12.78
CA ASN A 63 3.47 6.40 -12.66
C ASN A 63 2.65 5.76 -11.51
N LEU A 64 1.36 6.08 -11.43
CA LEU A 64 0.51 5.57 -10.35
C LEU A 64 0.39 4.03 -10.37
N SER A 65 0.39 3.40 -11.55
CA SER A 65 0.24 1.95 -11.69
C SER A 65 1.30 1.16 -10.94
N ALA A 66 2.55 1.62 -10.94
CA ALA A 66 3.62 0.96 -10.20
C ALA A 66 3.49 1.10 -8.67
N LEU A 67 2.79 2.14 -8.20
CA LEU A 67 2.51 2.36 -6.79
C LEU A 67 1.28 1.57 -6.29
N ARG A 68 0.51 0.96 -7.21
CA ARG A 68 -0.73 0.25 -6.89
C ARG A 68 -0.62 -0.78 -5.75
N PRO A 69 0.47 -1.56 -5.60
CA PRO A 69 0.59 -2.51 -4.50
C PRO A 69 0.64 -1.87 -3.10
N TYR A 70 1.02 -0.59 -3.02
CA TYR A 70 1.20 0.14 -1.77
C TYR A 70 0.02 1.03 -1.42
N LEU A 71 -0.74 1.48 -2.41
CA LEU A 71 -1.85 2.41 -2.22
C LEU A 71 -3.14 1.67 -1.90
N SER A 72 -4.01 2.32 -1.12
CA SER A 72 -5.37 1.85 -0.90
C SER A 72 -6.17 1.92 -2.21
N ASP A 73 -7.21 1.10 -2.31
CA ASP A 73 -8.07 1.07 -3.49
C ASP A 73 -8.73 2.44 -3.73
N SER A 74 -9.16 3.09 -2.64
CA SER A 74 -9.85 4.38 -2.70
C SER A 74 -8.92 5.56 -3.00
N LEU A 75 -7.70 5.58 -2.44
CA LEU A 75 -6.71 6.61 -2.77
C LEU A 75 -6.27 6.46 -4.23
N TYR A 76 -5.99 5.23 -4.66
CA TYR A 76 -5.58 4.96 -6.04
C TYR A 76 -6.65 5.42 -7.05
N ALA A 77 -7.91 5.07 -6.82
CA ALA A 77 -9.02 5.52 -7.68
C ALA A 77 -9.16 7.05 -7.72
N SER A 78 -8.96 7.71 -6.58
CA SER A 78 -9.02 9.18 -6.50
C SER A 78 -7.88 9.82 -7.28
N LEU A 79 -6.66 9.30 -7.15
CA LEU A 79 -5.48 9.76 -7.90
C LEU A 79 -5.63 9.52 -9.41
N GLN A 80 -6.16 8.37 -9.82
CA GLN A 80 -6.46 8.09 -11.24
C GLN A 80 -7.46 9.08 -11.82
N LYS A 81 -8.53 9.40 -11.06
CA LYS A 81 -9.52 10.38 -11.48
C LYS A 81 -8.91 11.77 -11.65
N SER A 82 -8.09 12.21 -10.69
CA SER A 82 -7.41 13.51 -10.75
C SER A 82 -6.32 13.55 -11.82
N ALA A 83 -5.69 12.42 -12.15
CA ALA A 83 -4.67 12.34 -13.19
C ALA A 83 -5.17 12.79 -14.56
N ASN A 84 -6.46 12.58 -14.86
CA ASN A 84 -7.07 13.03 -16.12
C ASN A 84 -7.06 14.56 -16.30
N ASN A 85 -6.98 15.32 -15.21
CA ASN A 85 -6.99 16.80 -15.21
C ASN A 85 -5.62 17.39 -14.83
N SER A 86 -4.58 16.56 -14.74
CA SER A 86 -3.28 16.95 -14.18
C SER A 86 -2.49 17.98 -15.01
N ALA A 87 -2.80 18.15 -16.31
CA ALA A 87 -2.08 19.07 -17.20
C ALA A 87 -2.11 20.54 -16.70
N ASN A 88 -3.24 20.97 -16.14
CA ASN A 88 -3.44 22.34 -15.68
C ASN A 88 -3.13 22.53 -14.19
N ASN A 89 -2.71 21.47 -13.50
CA ASN A 89 -2.52 21.48 -12.06
C ASN A 89 -1.03 21.35 -11.71
N SER A 90 -0.47 22.37 -11.07
CA SER A 90 0.95 22.37 -10.68
C SER A 90 1.26 21.39 -9.55
N PHE A 91 0.31 21.18 -8.63
CA PHE A 91 0.43 20.24 -7.53
C PHE A 91 0.46 18.78 -8.02
N LEU A 92 -0.46 18.40 -8.92
CA LEU A 92 -0.48 17.03 -9.48
C LEU A 92 0.73 16.71 -10.37
N ARG A 93 1.56 17.71 -10.70
CA ARG A 93 2.82 17.57 -11.43
C ARG A 93 4.05 17.62 -10.52
N SER A 94 3.91 17.94 -9.23
CA SER A 94 5.00 17.97 -8.25
C SER A 94 5.03 16.69 -7.40
N ASP A 95 5.90 16.60 -6.40
CA ASP A 95 5.90 15.44 -5.47
C ASP A 95 4.68 15.48 -4.54
N ILE A 96 3.66 14.70 -4.87
CA ILE A 96 2.39 14.64 -4.11
C ILE A 96 2.42 13.73 -2.87
N PHE A 97 3.48 12.98 -2.59
CA PHE A 97 3.54 12.17 -1.34
C PHE A 97 4.62 12.67 -0.37
N SER A 98 4.98 13.94 -0.51
CA SER A 98 5.89 14.68 0.36
C SER A 98 5.41 16.13 0.46
N SER A 99 5.53 16.73 1.64
CA SER A 99 5.21 18.14 1.85
C SER A 99 6.09 19.10 1.06
N ARG A 100 7.29 18.67 0.65
CA ARG A 100 8.21 19.49 -0.14
C ARG A 100 8.17 19.14 -1.62
N THR A 101 8.42 20.14 -2.46
CA THR A 101 8.60 19.97 -3.92
C THR A 101 9.89 19.23 -4.27
N VAL A 102 10.80 19.14 -3.30
CA VAL A 102 12.09 18.49 -3.39
C VAL A 102 11.92 17.00 -3.08
N ALA A 103 12.32 16.14 -4.03
CA ALA A 103 12.23 14.69 -3.84
C ALA A 103 13.24 14.22 -2.76
N PRO A 104 12.79 13.43 -1.78
CA PRO A 104 13.67 12.89 -0.75
C PRO A 104 14.68 11.89 -1.34
N THR A 105 15.88 11.84 -0.77
CA THR A 105 16.89 10.80 -1.05
C THR A 105 16.92 9.72 0.02
N GLN A 106 16.30 9.97 1.18
CA GLN A 106 16.14 8.99 2.25
C GLN A 106 14.78 9.18 2.91
N ALA A 107 14.19 8.07 3.35
CA ALA A 107 13.01 8.02 4.17
C ALA A 107 13.20 7.04 5.32
N ASN A 108 12.74 7.41 6.51
CA ASN A 108 12.70 6.54 7.68
C ASN A 108 11.30 6.58 8.27
N VAL A 109 10.58 5.47 8.17
CA VAL A 109 9.22 5.31 8.71
C VAL A 109 9.31 4.83 10.16
N SER A 110 8.63 5.55 11.05
CA SER A 110 8.54 5.19 12.47
C SER A 110 7.79 3.87 12.64
N SER A 111 8.24 3.04 13.59
CA SER A 111 7.60 1.74 13.81
C SER A 111 6.19 1.87 14.37
N ALA A 112 5.31 0.97 13.93
CA ALA A 112 3.96 0.84 14.46
C ALA A 112 3.90 0.11 15.81
N SER A 113 5.03 -0.43 16.30
CA SER A 113 5.09 -1.28 17.50
C SER A 113 4.68 -0.56 18.79
N THR A 114 4.64 0.77 18.80
CA THR A 114 4.18 1.57 19.95
C THR A 114 2.68 1.80 19.96
N ILE A 115 1.94 1.36 18.93
CA ILE A 115 0.48 1.52 18.86
C ILE A 115 -0.16 0.42 19.72
N PRO A 116 -0.82 0.77 20.84
CA PRO A 116 -1.28 -0.22 21.81
C PRO A 116 -2.37 -1.16 21.28
N ASN A 117 -3.03 -0.78 20.18
CA ASN A 117 -4.13 -1.51 19.59
C ASN A 117 -3.67 -2.24 18.32
N THR A 118 -3.38 -3.54 18.44
CA THR A 118 -3.02 -4.42 17.32
C THR A 118 -4.15 -4.62 16.32
N GLU A 119 -5.40 -4.29 16.68
CA GLU A 119 -6.58 -4.32 15.81
C GLU A 119 -6.92 -2.93 15.22
N ALA A 120 -6.06 -1.93 15.42
CA ALA A 120 -6.25 -0.63 14.80
C ALA A 120 -6.31 -0.81 13.28
N ARG A 121 -7.41 -0.37 12.66
CA ARG A 121 -7.60 -0.44 11.20
C ARG A 121 -6.88 0.69 10.49
N ASN A 122 -6.62 1.79 11.20
CA ASN A 122 -6.03 3.02 10.70
C ASN A 122 -4.85 3.38 11.60
N ILE A 123 -3.66 3.45 11.02
CA ILE A 123 -2.39 3.63 11.72
C ILE A 123 -1.64 4.80 11.09
N PRO A 124 -1.57 5.96 11.76
CA PRO A 124 -0.71 7.06 11.32
C PRO A 124 0.75 6.76 11.68
N LEU A 125 1.66 6.89 10.71
CA LEU A 125 3.10 6.69 10.90
C LEU A 125 3.86 7.95 10.49
N ARG A 126 4.73 8.44 11.38
CA ARG A 126 5.64 9.53 11.08
C ARG A 126 6.73 9.04 10.13
N VAL A 127 7.05 9.87 9.14
CA VAL A 127 8.11 9.61 8.16
C VAL A 127 9.11 10.75 8.22
N ALA A 128 10.35 10.43 8.58
CA ALA A 128 11.45 11.38 8.49
C ALA A 128 12.05 11.31 7.09
N LEU A 129 12.05 12.45 6.40
CA LEU A 129 12.50 12.59 5.02
C LEU A 129 13.69 13.54 4.97
N ASN A 130 14.67 13.23 4.13
CA ASN A 130 15.79 14.13 3.91
C ASN A 130 16.22 14.20 2.44
N GLN A 131 16.86 15.32 2.12
CA GLN A 131 17.60 15.52 0.89
C GLN A 131 18.79 16.45 1.17
N GLY A 132 20.01 15.91 1.14
CA GLY A 132 21.20 16.67 1.52
C GLY A 132 21.08 17.24 2.95
N SER A 133 21.16 18.57 3.10
CA SER A 133 20.98 19.26 4.38
C SER A 133 19.51 19.53 4.75
N GLN A 134 18.57 19.31 3.84
CA GLN A 134 17.16 19.53 4.09
C GLN A 134 16.56 18.31 4.78
N GLN A 135 15.83 18.56 5.87
CA GLN A 135 15.10 17.55 6.61
C GLN A 135 13.68 18.03 6.89
N TRP A 136 12.74 17.10 6.80
CA TRP A 136 11.35 17.35 7.15
C TRP A 136 10.68 16.06 7.64
N GLN A 137 9.49 16.22 8.19
CA GLN A 137 8.65 15.11 8.58
C GLN A 137 7.31 15.25 7.90
N ASP A 138 6.75 14.12 7.52
CA ASP A 138 5.36 13.97 7.12
C ASP A 138 4.75 12.82 7.92
N GLU A 139 3.46 12.57 7.73
CA GLU A 139 2.79 11.42 8.31
C GLU A 139 1.98 10.70 7.25
N VAL A 140 2.10 9.38 7.19
CA VAL A 140 1.29 8.54 6.30
C VAL A 140 0.22 7.83 7.09
N LEU A 141 -1.00 7.82 6.55
CA LEU A 141 -2.09 7.03 7.08
C LEU A 141 -2.06 5.66 6.42
N MET A 142 -1.77 4.63 7.20
CA MET A 142 -1.88 3.24 6.77
C MET A 142 -3.24 2.69 7.16
N ILE A 143 -3.92 2.02 6.23
CA ILE A 143 -5.19 1.33 6.49
C ILE A 143 -5.09 -0.15 6.19
N ARG A 144 -5.94 -0.93 6.87
CA ARG A 144 -6.07 -2.37 6.63
C ARG A 144 -7.22 -2.66 5.66
N GLU A 145 -6.87 -3.13 4.46
CA GLU A 145 -7.81 -3.62 3.42
C GLU A 145 -7.67 -5.15 3.32
N GLY A 146 -8.67 -5.87 3.84
CA GLY A 146 -8.56 -7.31 4.02
C GLY A 146 -7.33 -7.65 4.88
N ARG A 147 -6.43 -8.47 4.31
CA ARG A 147 -5.19 -8.87 4.99
C ARG A 147 -4.01 -7.92 4.74
N CYS A 148 -4.20 -6.89 3.92
CA CYS A 148 -3.12 -6.06 3.43
C CYS A 148 -3.13 -4.69 4.11
N TRP A 149 -1.94 -4.15 4.34
CA TRP A 149 -1.75 -2.75 4.69
C TRP A 149 -1.57 -1.91 3.43
N ALA A 150 -2.15 -0.71 3.43
CA ALA A 150 -2.10 0.19 2.30
C ALA A 150 -2.01 1.64 2.76
N LEU A 151 -1.23 2.46 2.05
CA LEU A 151 -1.18 3.89 2.25
C LEU A 151 -2.45 4.51 1.70
N ASP A 152 -3.16 5.21 2.57
CA ASP A 152 -4.46 5.80 2.27
C ASP A 152 -4.42 7.32 2.18
N ASP A 153 -3.51 7.96 2.90
CA ASP A 153 -3.35 9.41 2.87
C ASP A 153 -1.94 9.81 3.31
N VAL A 154 -1.55 11.03 2.97
CA VAL A 154 -0.33 11.68 3.45
C VAL A 154 -0.70 13.03 4.05
N ARG A 155 -0.39 13.21 5.33
CA ARG A 155 -0.50 14.49 6.02
C ARG A 155 0.82 15.24 5.93
N TYR A 156 0.77 16.44 5.39
CA TYR A 156 1.93 17.29 5.16
C TYR A 156 2.29 18.07 6.42
N LEU A 157 3.48 17.83 6.96
CA LEU A 157 3.95 18.47 8.20
C LEU A 157 5.24 19.27 7.99
N GLY A 158 5.88 19.17 6.82
CA GLY A 158 7.05 19.98 6.48
C GLY A 158 6.69 21.45 6.33
N GLY A 159 7.34 22.35 7.08
CA GLY A 159 6.90 23.74 7.24
C GLY A 159 6.69 24.58 5.96
N SER A 160 7.27 24.20 4.81
CA SER A 160 6.95 24.79 3.50
C SER A 160 6.21 23.77 2.64
N VAL A 161 4.89 23.69 2.86
CA VAL A 161 3.99 22.78 2.16
C VAL A 161 3.60 23.39 0.81
N HIS A 162 3.82 22.66 -0.29
CA HIS A 162 3.37 23.09 -1.63
C HIS A 162 1.94 22.67 -1.97
N ALA A 163 1.38 21.76 -1.17
CA ALA A 163 0.03 21.26 -1.36
C ALA A 163 -1.05 22.31 -1.04
N PRO A 164 -2.18 22.32 -1.79
CA PRO A 164 -3.33 23.19 -1.52
C PRO A 164 -3.94 23.02 -0.12
N SER A 165 -3.80 21.83 0.48
CA SER A 165 -4.46 21.46 1.74
C SER A 165 -3.50 20.65 2.62
N GLY A 166 -3.89 20.39 3.88
CA GLY A 166 -3.02 19.71 4.86
C GLY A 166 -2.79 18.22 4.59
N THR A 167 -3.52 17.61 3.65
CA THR A 167 -3.42 16.20 3.29
C THR A 167 -3.49 15.98 1.79
N LEU A 168 -2.92 14.88 1.31
CA LEU A 168 -3.00 14.48 -0.09
C LEU A 168 -4.45 14.33 -0.54
N ARG A 169 -5.27 13.62 0.23
CA ARG A 169 -6.69 13.42 -0.10
C ARG A 169 -7.44 14.74 -0.25
N GLN A 170 -7.28 15.67 0.67
CA GLN A 170 -7.95 16.97 0.57
C GLN A 170 -7.46 17.76 -0.65
N SER A 171 -6.15 17.76 -0.90
CA SER A 171 -5.58 18.48 -2.05
C SER A 171 -6.11 17.98 -3.39
N ILE A 172 -6.27 16.66 -3.55
CA ILE A 172 -6.86 16.11 -4.78
C ILE A 172 -8.38 16.32 -4.86
N GLU A 173 -9.07 16.59 -3.75
CA GLU A 173 -10.50 16.87 -3.72
C GLU A 173 -10.80 18.34 -4.02
N ASP A 174 -10.03 19.26 -3.47
CA ASP A 174 -10.12 20.71 -3.71
C ASP A 174 -9.81 21.05 -5.17
N ASP A 175 -8.86 20.33 -5.78
CA ASP A 175 -8.53 20.39 -7.20
C ASP A 175 -9.73 20.06 -8.13
N ARG A 176 -10.75 19.33 -7.66
CA ARG A 176 -11.93 19.00 -8.48
C ARG A 176 -12.95 20.14 -8.56
N HIS A 177 -12.84 21.13 -7.67
CA HIS A 177 -13.79 22.24 -7.55
C HIS A 177 -13.21 23.59 -7.98
N SER A 178 -11.92 23.61 -8.35
CA SER A 178 -11.19 24.79 -8.83
C SER A 178 -11.17 24.84 -10.37
#